data_AF-A0A6G1SZ54-F1
#
_entry.id   AF-A0A6G1SZ54-F1
#
_cell.length_a   1.000
_cell.length_b   1.000
_cell.length_c   1.000
_cell.angle_alpha   90.00
_cell.angle_beta   90.00
_cell.angle_gamma   90.00
#
_symmetry.space_group_name_H-M   'P 1'
#
loop_
_entity.id
_entity.type
_entity.pdbx_description
1 polymer ?
#
loop_
_entity_poly.entity_id
_entity_poly.type
_entity_poly.pdbx_seq_one_letter_code
_entity_poly.pdbx_strand_id
1 'polypeptide(L)'
;GSVRAACRVMGIHPSTFYRWWGLALRFGPEMLRPREYRAWRTRRRPSSSNGVVAFALGHPGFGPARIAAELARPKWGGIQLSTNGVWRVLRRHGLNTRAKRLALIADYAAPQEPPRPGATGRAPPGRGRAR
;
A
#
# COMPACT_ATOMS: atom_id res chain seq x y z
N GLY A 1 -33.29 20.71 34.00
CA GLY A 1 -33.77 19.71 33.02
C GLY A 1 -33.25 18.34 33.39
N SER A 2 -34.07 17.28 33.28
CA SER A 2 -33.65 15.92 33.65
C SER A 2 -32.83 15.23 32.55
N VAL A 3 -31.77 14.51 32.92
CA VAL A 3 -30.97 13.67 32.00
C VAL A 3 -31.84 12.67 31.25
N ARG A 4 -32.85 12.08 31.90
CA ARG A 4 -33.79 11.15 31.25
C ARG A 4 -34.64 11.85 30.19
N ALA A 5 -35.04 13.10 30.40
CA ALA A 5 -35.78 13.86 29.41
C ALA A 5 -34.89 14.17 28.20
N ALA A 6 -33.63 14.57 28.43
CA ALA A 6 -32.66 14.79 27.35
C ALA A 6 -32.36 13.51 26.56
N CYS A 7 -32.20 12.37 27.24
CA CYS A 7 -31.99 11.06 26.62
C CYS A 7 -33.17 10.67 25.71
N ARG A 8 -34.42 10.94 26.11
CA ARG A 8 -35.61 10.70 25.26
C ARG A 8 -35.60 11.56 24.00
N VAL A 9 -35.28 12.86 24.12
CA VAL A 9 -35.19 13.77 22.96
C VAL A 9 -34.08 13.34 22.00
N MET A 10 -32.96 12.84 22.52
CA MET A 10 -31.80 12.40 21.74
C MET A 10 -31.93 10.97 21.19
N GLY A 11 -32.97 10.23 21.55
CA GLY A 11 -33.15 8.82 21.16
C GLY A 11 -32.13 7.86 21.78
N ILE A 12 -31.52 8.23 22.90
CA ILE A 12 -30.47 7.45 23.57
C ILE A 12 -31.07 6.78 24.81
N HIS A 13 -30.79 5.50 25.02
CA HIS A 13 -31.19 4.84 26.26
C HIS A 13 -30.43 5.43 27.47
N PRO A 14 -31.07 5.73 28.61
CA PRO A 14 -30.40 6.38 29.75
C PRO A 14 -29.16 5.63 30.26
N SER A 15 -29.12 4.31 30.17
CA SER A 15 -27.92 3.54 30.57
C SER A 15 -26.73 3.78 29.64
N THR A 16 -26.96 4.04 28.34
CA THR A 16 -25.91 4.37 27.38
C THR A 16 -25.25 5.70 27.73
N PHE A 17 -26.05 6.69 28.15
CA PHE A 17 -25.54 7.97 28.63
C PHE A 17 -24.60 7.77 29.83
N TYR A 18 -25.04 7.09 30.89
CA TYR A 18 -24.19 6.90 32.08
C TYR A 18 -22.93 6.07 31.79
N ARG A 19 -23.02 5.09 30.87
CA ARG A 19 -21.84 4.33 30.41
C ARG A 19 -20.81 5.24 29.73
N TRP A 20 -21.25 6.06 28.79
CA TRP A 20 -20.38 7.01 28.09
C TRP A 20 -19.86 8.12 29.00
N TRP A 21 -20.67 8.58 29.95
CA TRP A 21 -20.28 9.56 30.95
C TRP A 21 -19.16 9.04 31.84
N GLY A 22 -19.25 7.80 32.33
CA GLY A 22 -18.20 7.17 33.11
C GLY A 22 -16.89 7.00 32.31
N LEU A 23 -16.97 6.68 31.02
CA LEU A 23 -15.82 6.61 30.12
C LEU A 23 -15.20 8.00 29.89
N ALA A 24 -16.01 9.02 29.65
CA ALA A 24 -15.56 10.39 29.42
C ALA A 24 -14.90 11.00 30.67
N LEU A 25 -15.42 10.73 31.86
CA LEU A 25 -14.80 11.18 33.12
C LEU A 25 -13.46 10.51 33.39
N ARG A 26 -13.29 9.24 32.98
CA ARG A 26 -12.05 8.47 33.23
C ARG A 26 -10.96 8.72 32.20
N PHE A 27 -11.33 8.85 30.92
CA PHE A 27 -10.39 8.86 29.79
C PHE A 27 -10.43 10.15 28.98
N GLY A 28 -11.30 11.10 29.35
CA GLY A 28 -11.56 12.32 28.60
C GLY A 28 -12.56 12.12 27.44
N PRO A 29 -13.03 13.23 26.83
CA PRO A 29 -14.03 13.19 25.76
C PRO A 29 -13.52 12.52 24.47
N GLU A 30 -12.20 12.45 24.25
CA GLU A 30 -11.61 11.76 23.09
C GLU A 30 -11.97 10.27 23.01
N MET A 31 -12.30 9.64 24.15
CA MET A 31 -12.73 8.24 24.17
C MET A 31 -14.08 8.02 23.46
N LEU A 32 -14.91 9.06 23.36
CA LEU A 32 -16.19 9.01 22.65
C LEU A 32 -16.06 9.30 21.16
N ARG A 33 -14.85 9.60 20.68
CA ARG A 33 -14.62 9.87 19.26
C ARG A 33 -14.93 8.62 18.45
N PRO A 34 -15.69 8.73 17.33
CA PRO A 34 -15.99 7.59 16.48
C PRO A 34 -14.70 6.88 16.09
N ARG A 35 -14.56 5.63 16.53
CA ARG A 35 -13.37 4.84 16.24
C ARG A 35 -13.36 4.53 14.76
N GLU A 36 -12.40 5.09 14.02
CA GLU A 36 -12.19 4.73 12.63
C GLU A 36 -12.02 3.21 12.54
N TYR A 37 -12.82 2.58 11.68
CA TYR A 37 -12.68 1.16 11.43
C TYR A 37 -11.29 0.91 10.85
N ARG A 38 -10.37 0.38 11.66
CA ARG A 38 -9.08 -0.07 11.17
C ARG A 38 -9.33 -1.27 10.26
N ALA A 39 -9.21 -1.05 8.94
CA ALA A 39 -9.22 -2.14 7.98
C ALA A 39 -8.18 -3.19 8.41
N TRP A 40 -8.59 -4.45 8.43
CA TRP A 40 -7.75 -5.59 8.75
C TRP A 40 -6.60 -5.68 7.73
N ARG A 41 -5.44 -5.12 8.05
CA ARG A 41 -4.23 -5.27 7.23
C ARG A 41 -3.59 -6.60 7.58
N THR A 42 -3.59 -7.55 6.63
CA THR A 42 -2.74 -8.75 6.73
C THR A 42 -1.27 -8.32 6.86
N ARG A 43 -0.60 -8.72 7.93
CA ARG A 43 0.88 -8.63 8.05
C ARG A 43 1.50 -9.54 6.98
N ARG A 44 1.84 -8.99 5.81
CA ARG A 44 2.62 -9.71 4.79
C ARG A 44 4.11 -9.50 5.06
N ARG A 45 4.89 -10.58 4.95
CA ARG A 45 6.35 -10.54 5.06
C ARG A 45 6.92 -9.86 3.79
N PRO A 46 7.56 -8.69 3.88
CA PRO A 46 8.02 -7.94 2.69
C PRO A 46 9.10 -8.70 1.90
N SER A 47 9.95 -9.46 2.60
CA SER A 47 11.05 -10.24 2.00
C SER A 47 10.61 -11.21 0.91
N SER A 48 9.46 -11.90 1.07
CA SER A 48 9.00 -12.85 0.05
C SER A 48 8.39 -12.18 -1.18
N SER A 49 7.96 -10.93 -1.08
CA SER A 49 7.35 -10.20 -2.20
C SER A 49 8.40 -9.70 -3.19
N ASN A 50 9.54 -9.20 -2.68
CA ASN A 50 10.63 -8.72 -3.53
C ASN A 50 11.28 -9.86 -4.33
N GLY A 51 11.48 -11.04 -3.72
CA GLY A 51 12.01 -12.21 -4.41
C GLY A 51 11.12 -12.70 -5.56
N VAL A 52 9.79 -12.64 -5.40
CA VAL A 52 8.84 -12.98 -6.47
C VAL A 52 8.97 -12.03 -7.67
N VAL A 53 9.09 -10.73 -7.41
CA VAL A 53 9.23 -9.72 -8.48
C VAL A 53 10.55 -9.91 -9.23
N ALA A 54 11.66 -10.04 -8.50
CA ALA A 54 12.98 -10.27 -9.10
C ALA A 54 12.99 -11.53 -9.98
N PHE A 55 12.43 -12.63 -9.49
CA PHE A 55 12.36 -13.88 -10.24
C PHE A 55 11.50 -13.75 -11.50
N ALA A 56 10.37 -13.04 -11.41
CA ALA A 56 9.47 -12.83 -12.55
C ALA A 56 10.09 -11.93 -13.64
N LEU A 57 11.00 -11.03 -13.28
CA LEU A 57 11.76 -10.21 -14.24
C LEU A 57 12.87 -11.01 -14.91
N GLY A 58 13.56 -11.89 -14.17
CA GLY A 58 14.54 -12.81 -14.76
C GLY A 58 13.92 -13.85 -15.70
N HIS A 59 12.66 -14.23 -15.45
CA HIS A 59 11.94 -15.24 -16.24
C HIS A 59 10.54 -14.76 -16.63
N PRO A 60 10.42 -13.78 -17.56
CA PRO A 60 9.13 -13.14 -17.88
C PRO A 60 8.10 -14.11 -18.48
N GLY A 61 8.58 -15.19 -19.11
CA GLY A 61 7.76 -16.26 -19.69
C GLY A 61 7.06 -17.15 -18.68
N PHE A 62 7.44 -17.13 -17.40
CA PHE A 62 6.84 -18.01 -16.40
C PHE A 62 5.51 -17.48 -15.87
N GLY A 63 4.51 -18.36 -15.84
CA GLY A 63 3.22 -18.09 -15.21
C GLY A 63 3.31 -18.12 -13.68
N PRO A 64 2.31 -17.57 -12.96
CA PRO A 64 2.30 -17.52 -11.50
C PRO A 64 2.46 -18.89 -10.81
N ALA A 65 1.91 -19.95 -11.42
CA ALA A 65 2.04 -21.31 -10.89
C ALA A 65 3.48 -21.85 -11.00
N ARG A 66 4.12 -21.61 -12.15
CA ARG A 66 5.51 -22.00 -12.37
C ARG A 66 6.46 -21.20 -11.47
N ILE A 67 6.23 -19.90 -11.30
CA ILE A 67 6.98 -19.06 -10.37
C ILE A 67 6.86 -19.59 -8.93
N ALA A 68 5.65 -19.94 -8.48
CA ALA A 68 5.44 -20.52 -7.15
C ALA A 68 6.22 -21.84 -6.96
N ALA A 69 6.17 -22.74 -7.95
CA ALA A 69 6.89 -24.01 -7.92
C ALA A 69 8.42 -23.83 -7.92
N GLU A 70 8.94 -22.87 -8.68
CA GLU A 70 10.38 -22.58 -8.73
C GLU A 70 10.87 -21.97 -7.41
N LEU A 71 10.13 -21.02 -6.84
CA LEU A 71 10.50 -20.39 -5.56
C LEU A 71 10.45 -21.35 -4.37
N ALA A 72 9.62 -22.39 -4.45
CA ALA A 72 9.56 -23.45 -3.46
C ALA A 72 10.83 -24.33 -3.44
N ARG A 73 11.66 -24.29 -4.49
CA ARG A 73 12.90 -25.07 -4.55
C ARG A 73 13.95 -24.50 -3.59
N PRO A 74 14.79 -25.34 -2.97
CA PRO A 74 15.83 -24.89 -2.05
C PRO A 74 16.83 -23.93 -2.70
N LYS A 75 17.09 -24.07 -4.01
CA LYS A 75 17.95 -23.18 -4.80
C LYS A 75 17.54 -21.69 -4.73
N TRP A 76 16.26 -21.41 -4.54
CA TRP A 76 15.70 -20.05 -4.52
C TRP A 76 15.22 -19.62 -3.12
N GLY A 77 15.64 -20.35 -2.08
CA GLY A 77 15.34 -20.02 -0.68
C GLY A 77 14.11 -20.73 -0.10
N GLY A 78 13.52 -21.70 -0.80
CA GLY A 78 12.45 -22.55 -0.26
C GLY A 78 11.16 -21.79 0.10
N ILE A 79 10.88 -20.70 -0.62
CA ILE A 79 9.78 -19.80 -0.30
C ILE A 79 8.45 -20.42 -0.77
N GLN A 80 7.69 -20.97 0.18
CA GLN A 80 6.38 -21.55 -0.06
C GLN A 80 5.33 -20.45 -0.24
N LEU A 81 4.88 -20.21 -1.47
CA LEU A 81 3.79 -19.29 -1.80
C LEU A 81 2.75 -19.98 -2.66
N SER A 82 1.47 -19.70 -2.40
CA SER A 82 0.41 -20.15 -3.29
C SER A 82 0.44 -19.40 -4.62
N THR A 83 -0.04 -20.03 -5.69
CA THR A 83 -0.20 -19.42 -7.02
C THR A 83 -0.95 -18.08 -6.96
N ASN A 84 -2.04 -18.01 -6.19
CA ASN A 84 -2.80 -16.77 -5.97
C ASN A 84 -1.97 -15.74 -5.16
N GLY A 85 -1.16 -16.20 -4.22
CA GLY A 85 -0.22 -15.36 -3.47
C GLY A 85 0.78 -14.65 -4.39
N VAL A 86 1.38 -15.40 -5.32
CA VAL A 86 2.29 -14.89 -6.36
C VAL A 86 1.57 -13.94 -7.31
N TRP A 87 0.40 -14.33 -7.84
CA TRP A 87 -0.38 -13.48 -8.73
C TRP A 87 -0.76 -12.14 -8.08
N ARG A 88 -1.17 -12.13 -6.81
CA ARG A 88 -1.47 -10.90 -6.07
C ARG A 88 -0.25 -10.01 -5.89
N VAL A 89 0.94 -10.58 -5.69
CA VAL A 89 2.19 -9.80 -5.64
C VAL A 89 2.43 -9.16 -7.00
N LEU A 90 2.42 -9.94 -8.08
CA LEU A 90 2.64 -9.43 -9.44
C LEU A 90 1.61 -8.36 -9.83
N ARG A 91 0.33 -8.54 -9.47
CA ARG A 91 -0.73 -7.56 -9.73
C ARG A 91 -0.48 -6.21 -9.05
N ARG A 92 0.06 -6.19 -7.82
CA ARG A 92 0.39 -4.95 -7.12
C ARG A 92 1.51 -4.18 -7.79
N HIS A 93 2.44 -4.89 -8.43
CA HIS A 93 3.55 -4.28 -9.19
C HIS A 93 3.21 -4.06 -10.67
N GLY A 94 1.97 -4.31 -11.10
CA GLY A 94 1.58 -4.19 -12.51
C GLY A 94 2.17 -5.27 -13.43
N LEU A 95 2.82 -6.31 -12.91
CA LEU A 95 3.51 -7.36 -13.66
C LEU A 95 2.67 -8.64 -13.82
N ASN A 96 1.34 -8.51 -13.79
CA ASN A 96 0.42 -9.65 -13.74
C ASN A 96 0.43 -10.50 -15.01
N THR A 97 0.69 -9.90 -16.18
CA THR A 97 0.71 -10.60 -17.46
C THR A 97 2.13 -10.70 -18.03
N ARG A 98 2.36 -11.73 -18.85
CA ARG A 98 3.61 -11.88 -19.59
C ARG A 98 3.91 -10.66 -20.45
N ALA A 99 2.89 -10.12 -21.13
CA ALA A 99 3.02 -8.92 -21.96
C ALA A 99 3.55 -7.73 -21.16
N LYS A 100 3.04 -7.47 -19.95
CA LYS A 100 3.53 -6.37 -19.10
C LYS A 100 4.95 -6.58 -18.60
N ARG A 101 5.33 -7.83 -18.29
CA ARG A 101 6.72 -8.16 -17.92
C ARG A 101 7.69 -7.95 -19.08
N LEU A 102 7.32 -8.42 -20.28
CA LEU A 102 8.12 -8.22 -21.49
C LEU A 102 8.18 -6.76 -21.90
N ALA A 103 7.06 -6.03 -21.81
CA ALA A 103 7.01 -4.60 -22.10
C ALA A 103 7.95 -3.82 -21.17
N LEU A 104 7.97 -4.12 -19.87
CA LEU A 104 8.89 -3.48 -18.93
C LEU A 104 10.36 -3.78 -19.26
N ILE A 105 10.67 -5.01 -19.65
CA ILE A 105 12.04 -5.39 -20.06
C ILE A 105 12.43 -4.69 -21.37
N ALA A 106 11.52 -4.62 -22.34
CA ALA A 106 11.75 -3.98 -23.62
C ALA A 106 11.90 -2.45 -23.49
N ASP A 107 11.07 -1.83 -22.64
CA ASP A 107 11.14 -0.41 -22.30
C ASP A 107 12.43 -0.07 -21.54
N TYR A 108 12.87 -0.95 -20.63
CA TYR A 108 14.17 -0.80 -19.97
C TYR A 108 15.37 -1.09 -20.90
N ALA A 109 15.19 -1.99 -21.86
CA ALA A 109 16.19 -2.30 -22.89
C ALA A 109 16.26 -1.23 -23.99
N ALA A 110 15.33 -0.28 -24.02
CA ALA A 110 15.52 0.95 -24.77
C ALA A 110 16.78 1.62 -24.21
N PRO A 111 17.76 1.98 -25.06
CA PRO A 111 18.95 2.69 -24.61
C PRO A 111 18.51 3.88 -23.76
N GLN A 112 18.98 3.95 -22.50
CA GLN A 112 18.88 5.18 -21.74
C GLN A 112 19.67 6.21 -22.55
N GLU A 113 18.97 7.06 -23.30
CA GLU A 113 19.65 8.13 -24.02
C GLU A 113 20.36 8.96 -22.94
N PRO A 114 21.70 9.08 -23.00
CA PRO A 114 22.43 9.82 -21.98
C PRO A 114 21.80 11.21 -21.88
N PRO A 115 21.67 11.78 -20.67
CA PRO A 115 21.12 13.11 -20.53
C PRO A 115 21.87 14.04 -21.48
N ARG A 116 21.15 14.63 -22.45
CA ARG A 116 21.77 15.47 -23.47
C ARG A 116 22.64 16.51 -22.76
N PRO A 117 23.96 16.56 -23.01
CA PRO A 117 24.81 17.55 -22.37
C PRO A 117 24.32 18.94 -22.81
N GLY A 118 23.70 19.67 -21.89
CA GLY A 118 23.10 20.99 -22.17
C GLY A 118 21.86 21.35 -21.35
N ALA A 119 21.23 20.41 -20.62
CA ALA A 119 20.05 20.71 -19.80
C ALA A 119 20.37 21.23 -18.37
N THR A 120 21.63 21.56 -18.08
CA THR A 120 22.02 22.24 -16.84
C THR A 120 22.38 23.69 -17.11
N GLY A 121 21.47 24.59 -16.73
CA GLY A 121 21.81 25.98 -16.42
C GLY A 121 21.49 27.02 -17.49
N ARG A 122 20.20 27.32 -17.71
CA ARG A 122 19.82 28.72 -17.99
C ARG A 122 18.99 29.22 -16.80
N ALA A 123 19.67 29.91 -15.90
CA ALA A 123 19.02 30.68 -14.85
C ALA A 123 18.03 31.67 -15.51
N PRO A 124 16.81 31.84 -14.98
CA PRO A 124 15.92 32.88 -15.48
C PRO A 124 16.59 34.25 -15.27
N PRO A 125 16.62 35.15 -16.27
CA PRO A 125 17.13 36.50 -16.06
C PRO A 125 16.30 37.16 -14.95
N GLY A 126 16.98 37.57 -13.88
CA GLY A 126 16.38 38.16 -12.71
C GLY A 126 15.57 39.41 -13.07
N ARG A 127 14.32 39.47 -12.58
CA ARG A 127 13.53 40.70 -12.59
C ARG A 127 14.17 41.71 -11.63
N GLY A 128 14.98 42.61 -12.16
CA GLY A 128 15.41 43.81 -11.44
C GLY A 128 14.22 44.76 -11.27
N ARG A 129 13.79 44.98 -10.03
CA ARG A 129 12.86 46.06 -9.65
C ARG A 129 13.65 47.35 -9.40
N ALA A 130 13.06 48.46 -9.85
CA ALA A 130 13.07 49.82 -9.30
C ALA A 130 14.41 50.59 -9.19
N ARG A 131 14.47 51.74 -9.86
CA ARG A 131 14.26 53.06 -9.25
C ARG A 131 13.77 54.05 -10.29
#